data_AF-A0A7S3EQY1-F1
#
_entry.id   AF-A0A7S3EQY1-F1
#
_cell.length_a   1.000
_cell.length_b   1.000
_cell.length_c   1.000
_cell.angle_alpha   90.00
_cell.angle_beta   90.00
_cell.angle_gamma   90.00
#
_symmetry.space_group_name_H-M   'P 1'
#
loop_
_entity.id
_entity.type
_entity.pdbx_description
1 polymer ?
#
loop_
_entity_poly.entity_id
_entity_poly.type
_entity_poly.pdbx_seq_one_letter_code
_entity_poly.pdbx_strand_id
1 'polypeptide(L)'
;AKKFYTSIFETLRPHVRAIKRIFLNCSLQGLVGNTQAGELTKTQFFRFLKEVGVVETSTKPLKNARLMKPADSDLLYQRANMTNLEGGRRSSVAEFSADAAEDGVVAMLGEGALEEEDDDVGGDGGTNGMVLHEFVSALIRLAWTAYSNQGGGIGPRLTSLIEKALLPRCAHMVSMEDSFDETWVSRRVQAVTRYYIPAIVKIFAHFAAADKSITGDAGQMSLPELVYMFKAGSMLDDQLTPLQMTSIFTRINAMSFEKGGDEDAQELDETEFVELLGRACNIKIPESNRHGEPFEHTWQSFLQLIFIPTYNKLIKQGKTTMK
;
A
#
# COMPACT_ATOMS: atom_id res chain seq x y z
N ALA A 1 -10.38 -26.99 16.83
CA ALA A 1 -9.20 -26.12 16.67
C ALA A 1 -8.33 -26.54 15.47
N LYS A 2 -7.51 -27.60 15.56
CA LYS A 2 -6.51 -27.94 14.51
C LYS A 2 -7.05 -27.99 13.06
N LYS A 3 -8.14 -28.72 12.80
CA LYS A 3 -8.76 -28.80 11.46
C LYS A 3 -9.29 -27.46 10.94
N PHE A 4 -9.73 -26.57 11.82
CA PHE A 4 -10.24 -25.24 11.45
C PHE A 4 -9.09 -24.35 10.97
N TYR A 5 -7.99 -24.30 11.74
CA TYR A 5 -6.82 -23.50 11.40
C TYR A 5 -6.08 -24.01 10.17
N THR A 6 -5.90 -25.34 10.04
CA THR A 6 -5.36 -25.94 8.81
C THR A 6 -6.16 -25.53 7.58
N SER A 7 -7.50 -25.51 7.69
CA SER A 7 -8.37 -25.08 6.60
C SER A 7 -8.23 -23.59 6.25
N ILE A 8 -8.04 -22.71 7.24
CA ILE A 8 -7.74 -21.29 6.98
C ILE A 8 -6.41 -21.16 6.23
N PHE A 9 -5.37 -21.79 6.77
CA PHE A 9 -4.02 -21.72 6.22
C PHE A 9 -3.95 -22.21 4.77
N GLU A 10 -4.49 -23.39 4.49
CA GLU A 10 -4.55 -23.98 3.15
C GLU A 10 -5.32 -23.08 2.15
N THR A 11 -6.33 -22.36 2.63
CA THR A 11 -7.14 -21.48 1.78
C THR A 11 -6.47 -20.12 1.55
N LEU A 12 -5.81 -19.54 2.55
CA LEU A 12 -5.19 -18.21 2.42
C LEU A 12 -3.84 -18.25 1.72
N ARG A 13 -3.03 -19.30 1.95
CA ARG A 13 -1.65 -19.41 1.44
C ARG A 13 -1.50 -19.11 -0.05
N PRO A 14 -2.35 -19.61 -0.96
CA PRO A 14 -2.23 -19.31 -2.40
C PRO A 14 -2.53 -17.84 -2.74
N HIS A 15 -3.20 -17.11 -1.85
CA HIS A 15 -3.74 -15.77 -2.11
C HIS A 15 -3.07 -14.68 -1.28
N VAL A 16 -2.08 -15.01 -0.44
CA VAL A 16 -1.37 -14.07 0.44
C VAL A 16 -0.95 -12.80 -0.30
N ARG A 17 -0.31 -12.93 -1.47
CA ARG A 17 0.14 -11.78 -2.27
C ARG A 17 -1.03 -10.89 -2.71
N ALA A 18 -2.10 -11.50 -3.22
CA ALA A 18 -3.27 -10.74 -3.66
C ALA A 18 -3.96 -10.02 -2.49
N ILE A 19 -4.06 -10.66 -1.33
CA ILE A 19 -4.65 -10.08 -0.12
C ILE A 19 -3.81 -8.90 0.37
N LYS A 20 -2.47 -9.04 0.42
CA LYS A 20 -1.54 -7.95 0.75
C LYS A 20 -1.70 -6.77 -0.20
N ARG A 21 -1.74 -7.00 -1.51
CA ARG A 21 -1.93 -5.94 -2.52
C ARG A 21 -3.25 -5.20 -2.34
N ILE A 22 -4.33 -5.93 -2.09
CA ILE A 22 -5.65 -5.33 -1.84
C ILE A 22 -5.61 -4.48 -0.57
N PHE A 23 -5.04 -5.00 0.51
CA PHE A 23 -4.88 -4.26 1.77
C PHE A 23 -4.14 -2.94 1.54
N LEU A 24 -2.96 -2.99 0.94
CA LEU A 24 -2.13 -1.81 0.67
C LEU A 24 -2.87 -0.80 -0.22
N ASN A 25 -3.49 -1.25 -1.32
CA ASN A 25 -4.28 -0.35 -2.16
C ASN A 25 -5.42 0.32 -1.38
N CYS A 26 -6.08 -0.41 -0.47
CA CYS A 26 -7.18 0.14 0.31
C CYS A 26 -6.70 1.08 1.43
N SER A 27 -5.59 0.80 2.12
CA SER A 27 -5.02 1.66 3.16
C SER A 27 -4.50 2.98 2.58
N LEU A 28 -4.06 2.95 1.32
CA LEU A 28 -3.50 4.10 0.65
C LEU A 28 -4.56 4.97 -0.07
N GLN A 29 -5.76 4.43 -0.32
CA GLN A 29 -6.86 5.17 -0.92
C GLN A 29 -7.44 6.24 0.02
N GLY A 30 -7.24 7.51 -0.32
CA GLY A 30 -7.85 8.64 0.39
C GLY A 30 -7.02 9.19 1.54
N LEU A 31 -5.70 8.96 1.53
CA LEU A 31 -4.73 9.70 2.34
C LEU A 31 -4.81 11.20 2.03
N VAL A 32 -5.63 11.90 2.81
CA VAL A 32 -5.62 13.36 2.95
C VAL A 32 -5.56 13.63 4.45
N GLY A 33 -4.35 13.70 5.01
CA GLY A 33 -4.09 13.90 6.45
C GLY A 33 -3.14 12.87 7.07
N ASN A 34 -2.91 13.00 8.40
CA ASN A 34 -1.97 12.24 9.25
C ASN A 34 -2.21 10.71 9.38
N THR A 35 -2.94 10.08 8.47
CA THR A 35 -3.11 8.62 8.54
C THR A 35 -1.80 7.95 8.13
N GLN A 36 -1.29 7.03 8.93
CA GLN A 36 -0.07 6.30 8.63
C GLN A 36 -0.31 5.34 7.45
N ALA A 37 0.62 5.31 6.50
CA ALA A 37 0.56 4.37 5.39
C ALA A 37 0.73 2.94 5.93
N GLY A 38 -0.15 2.02 5.54
CA GLY A 38 -0.16 0.65 6.12
C GLY A 38 -1.24 0.41 7.17
N GLU A 39 -2.10 1.39 7.46
CA GLU A 39 -3.31 1.21 8.25
C GLU A 39 -4.59 1.51 7.45
N LEU A 40 -5.62 0.69 7.66
CA LEU A 40 -6.95 0.88 7.11
C LEU A 40 -7.85 1.61 8.13
N THR A 41 -8.25 2.84 7.81
CA THR A 41 -9.31 3.50 8.58
C THR A 41 -10.64 2.78 8.41
N LYS A 42 -11.54 2.98 9.38
CA LYS A 42 -12.93 2.50 9.30
C LYS A 42 -13.63 2.88 7.99
N THR A 43 -13.41 4.11 7.52
CA THR A 43 -14.01 4.61 6.27
C THR A 43 -13.47 3.89 5.05
N GLN A 44 -12.15 3.65 4.99
CA GLN A 44 -11.52 2.89 3.91
C GLN A 44 -11.98 1.43 3.91
N PHE A 45 -12.02 0.79 5.08
CA PHE A 45 -12.53 -0.57 5.22
C PHE A 45 -13.99 -0.68 4.76
N PHE A 46 -14.85 0.27 5.15
CA PHE A 46 -16.25 0.27 4.68
C PHE A 46 -16.37 0.46 3.16
N ARG A 47 -15.53 1.31 2.56
CA ARG A 47 -15.47 1.47 1.10
C ARG A 47 -15.05 0.16 0.41
N PHE A 48 -14.02 -0.49 0.94
CA PHE A 48 -13.60 -1.81 0.49
C PHE A 48 -14.75 -2.83 0.54
N LEU A 49 -15.49 -2.92 1.65
CA LEU A 49 -16.63 -3.83 1.77
C LEU A 49 -17.75 -3.53 0.76
N LYS A 50 -17.99 -2.26 0.44
CA LYS A 50 -18.93 -1.85 -0.63
C LYS A 50 -18.47 -2.31 -1.99
N GLU A 51 -17.18 -2.22 -2.29
CA GLU A 51 -16.58 -2.62 -3.56
C GLU A 51 -16.63 -4.14 -3.77
N VAL A 52 -16.28 -4.91 -2.73
CA VAL A 52 -16.46 -6.37 -2.71
C VAL A 52 -17.94 -6.76 -2.80
N GLY A 53 -18.85 -5.86 -2.42
CA GLY A 53 -20.29 -6.06 -2.58
C GLY A 53 -20.95 -6.87 -1.47
N VAL A 54 -20.32 -6.90 -0.29
CA VAL A 54 -20.82 -7.63 0.90
C VAL A 54 -21.72 -6.77 1.79
N VAL A 55 -21.92 -5.49 1.48
CA VAL A 55 -22.79 -4.57 2.22
C VAL A 55 -24.06 -4.28 1.42
N GLU A 56 -25.20 -4.14 2.10
CA GLU A 56 -26.51 -3.83 1.49
C GLU A 56 -26.49 -2.54 0.64
N THR A 57 -25.64 -1.58 1.00
CA THR A 57 -25.51 -0.29 0.30
C THR A 57 -24.57 -0.33 -0.91
N SER A 58 -24.08 -1.52 -1.30
CA SER A 58 -23.26 -1.68 -2.50
C SER A 58 -24.09 -1.45 -3.76
N THR A 59 -23.51 -0.81 -4.76
CA THR A 59 -24.12 -0.65 -6.09
C THR A 59 -24.18 -1.97 -6.87
N LYS A 60 -23.36 -2.96 -6.48
CA LYS A 60 -23.30 -4.29 -7.09
C LYS A 60 -23.27 -5.34 -5.98
N PRO A 61 -24.36 -5.62 -5.25
CA PRO A 61 -24.34 -6.57 -4.14
C PRO A 61 -24.07 -8.00 -4.62
N LEU A 62 -23.44 -8.83 -3.78
CA LEU A 62 -23.22 -10.24 -4.04
C LEU A 62 -24.53 -11.03 -3.92
N LYS A 63 -24.85 -11.84 -4.93
CA LYS A 63 -26.12 -12.59 -4.99
C LYS A 63 -26.16 -13.83 -4.07
N ASN A 64 -25.01 -14.43 -3.78
CA ASN A 64 -24.90 -15.68 -3.03
C ASN A 64 -24.29 -15.49 -1.63
N ALA A 65 -24.24 -14.26 -1.16
CA ALA A 65 -23.75 -13.90 0.17
C ALA A 65 -24.86 -13.19 0.93
N ARG A 66 -24.93 -13.43 2.24
CA ARG A 66 -25.69 -12.59 3.16
C ARG A 66 -25.04 -11.21 3.18
N LEU A 67 -25.80 -10.22 2.77
CA LEU A 67 -25.37 -8.83 2.83
C LEU A 67 -25.37 -8.35 4.27
N MET A 68 -24.36 -7.57 4.63
CA MET A 68 -24.20 -6.95 5.93
C MET A 68 -24.86 -5.58 5.94
N LYS A 69 -25.45 -5.22 7.08
CA LYS A 69 -25.89 -3.85 7.33
C LYS A 69 -24.67 -2.97 7.62
N PRO A 70 -24.74 -1.64 7.40
CA PRO A 70 -23.66 -0.73 7.77
C PRO A 70 -23.22 -0.82 9.24
N ALA A 71 -24.16 -1.07 10.16
CA ALA A 71 -23.85 -1.28 11.58
C ALA A 71 -23.04 -2.57 11.83
N ASP A 72 -23.27 -3.61 11.03
CA ASP A 72 -22.54 -4.88 11.16
C ASP A 72 -21.10 -4.76 10.66
N SER A 73 -20.85 -3.95 9.62
CA SER A 73 -19.49 -3.65 9.15
C SER A 73 -18.68 -2.85 10.17
N ASP A 74 -19.34 -1.97 10.93
CA ASP A 74 -18.69 -1.21 11.99
C ASP A 74 -18.26 -2.11 13.15
N LEU A 75 -19.15 -3.02 13.56
CA LEU A 75 -18.84 -4.03 14.57
C LEU A 75 -17.74 -4.99 14.12
N LEU A 76 -17.71 -5.35 12.83
CA LEU A 76 -16.66 -6.18 12.26
C LEU A 76 -15.29 -5.49 12.35
N TYR A 77 -15.22 -4.21 11.98
CA TYR A 77 -14.01 -3.39 12.09
C TYR A 77 -13.53 -3.31 13.54
N GLN A 78 -14.41 -2.94 14.46
CA GLN A 78 -14.08 -2.85 15.89
C GLN A 78 -13.58 -4.18 16.46
N ARG A 79 -14.22 -5.30 16.10
CA ARG A 79 -13.82 -6.62 16.61
C ARG A 79 -12.49 -7.12 16.05
N ALA A 80 -12.12 -6.69 14.85
CA ALA A 80 -10.82 -7.00 14.28
C ALA A 80 -9.70 -6.21 14.97
N ASN A 81 -9.97 -4.94 15.34
CA ASN A 81 -9.00 -4.07 16.02
C ASN A 81 -8.94 -4.26 17.55
N MET A 82 -9.98 -4.81 18.19
CA MET A 82 -10.00 -5.00 19.66
C MET A 82 -9.14 -6.18 20.14
N THR A 83 -8.62 -7.02 19.23
CA THR A 83 -7.83 -8.21 19.58
C THR A 83 -6.55 -7.85 20.36
N ASN A 84 -6.06 -6.60 20.25
CA ASN A 84 -4.88 -6.11 20.97
C ASN A 84 -5.18 -5.45 22.34
N LEU A 85 -6.43 -5.12 22.68
CA LEU A 85 -6.78 -4.47 23.96
C LEU A 85 -6.79 -5.45 25.16
N GLU A 86 -6.87 -6.75 24.91
CA GLU A 86 -6.88 -7.78 25.97
C GLU A 86 -5.46 -8.26 26.36
N GLY A 87 -4.44 -8.02 25.52
CA GLY A 87 -3.04 -8.38 25.81
C GLY A 87 -2.38 -7.62 26.96
N GLY A 88 -2.94 -6.46 27.36
CA GLY A 88 -2.42 -5.63 28.45
C GLY A 88 -2.88 -6.04 29.86
N ARG A 89 -3.76 -7.05 30.02
CA ARG A 89 -4.28 -7.46 31.33
C ARG A 89 -4.28 -8.98 31.52
N ARG A 90 -3.22 -9.43 32.21
CA ARG A 90 -3.14 -10.51 33.21
C ARG A 90 -2.47 -11.84 32.78
N SER A 91 -1.28 -11.99 33.36
CA SER A 91 -0.87 -13.15 34.15
C SER A 91 -2.03 -13.86 34.87
N SER A 92 -2.00 -15.18 34.76
CA SER A 92 -2.71 -16.22 35.51
C SER A 92 -4.13 -16.61 35.06
N VAL A 93 -4.25 -17.93 34.87
CA VAL A 93 -5.42 -18.79 34.61
C VAL A 93 -5.67 -19.09 33.12
N ALA A 94 -5.38 -20.35 32.79
CA ALA A 94 -5.58 -20.99 31.51
C ALA A 94 -7.01 -20.87 30.99
N GLU A 95 -7.21 -20.26 29.81
CA GLU A 95 -8.25 -20.64 28.86
C GLU A 95 -8.10 -19.87 27.53
N PHE A 96 -8.30 -20.61 26.43
CA PHE A 96 -8.46 -20.19 25.02
C PHE A 96 -7.22 -19.97 24.12
N SER A 97 -6.92 -21.04 23.37
CA SER A 97 -5.94 -21.17 22.28
C SER A 97 -6.47 -20.61 20.95
N ALA A 98 -6.44 -19.29 20.79
CA ALA A 98 -6.62 -18.57 19.52
C ALA A 98 -5.29 -17.99 19.00
N ASP A 99 -4.45 -17.49 19.90
CA ASP A 99 -3.23 -16.73 19.58
C ASP A 99 -2.20 -17.52 18.76
N ALA A 100 -1.95 -18.79 19.11
CA ALA A 100 -0.94 -19.62 18.44
C ALA A 100 -1.20 -19.91 16.94
N ALA A 101 -2.42 -19.68 16.45
CA ALA A 101 -2.75 -19.86 15.03
C ALA A 101 -2.78 -18.55 14.25
N GLU A 102 -2.98 -17.43 14.94
CA GLU A 102 -2.80 -16.09 14.39
C GLU A 102 -1.29 -15.85 14.18
N ASP A 103 -0.46 -16.20 15.17
CA ASP A 103 1.01 -16.17 15.06
C ASP A 103 1.55 -16.98 13.87
N GLY A 104 0.99 -18.16 13.59
CA GLY A 104 1.44 -19.00 12.47
C GLY A 104 1.03 -18.50 11.07
N VAL A 105 -0.04 -17.72 10.97
CA VAL A 105 -0.44 -17.04 9.72
C VAL A 105 0.31 -15.72 9.57
N VAL A 106 0.52 -15.00 10.67
CA VAL A 106 1.33 -13.79 10.77
C VAL A 106 2.79 -14.09 10.39
N ALA A 107 3.37 -15.17 10.91
CA ALA A 107 4.71 -15.63 10.51
C ALA A 107 4.82 -15.92 9.00
N MET A 108 3.80 -16.50 8.37
CA MET A 108 3.79 -16.67 6.90
C MET A 108 3.60 -15.36 6.11
N LEU A 109 3.05 -14.33 6.75
CA LEU A 109 2.94 -12.99 6.19
C LEU A 109 4.20 -12.14 6.45
N GLY A 110 5.03 -12.47 7.45
CA GLY A 110 6.31 -11.83 7.73
C GLY A 110 7.52 -12.52 7.07
N GLU A 111 7.55 -13.86 7.00
CA GLU A 111 8.79 -14.58 6.64
C GLU A 111 8.97 -14.77 5.14
N GLY A 112 9.74 -13.83 4.58
CA GLY A 112 10.46 -13.94 3.33
C GLY A 112 11.99 -13.96 3.47
N ALA A 113 12.57 -14.13 4.68
CA ALA A 113 13.98 -14.48 4.87
C ALA A 113 14.18 -14.96 6.32
N LEU A 114 14.77 -16.15 6.49
CA LEU A 114 15.34 -16.59 7.76
C LEU A 114 16.64 -15.82 7.98
N GLU A 115 16.65 -14.89 8.92
CA GLU A 115 17.75 -14.66 9.86
C GLU A 115 17.17 -13.87 11.05
N GLU A 116 17.36 -14.43 12.25
CA GLU A 116 16.84 -13.93 13.52
C GLU A 116 17.48 -12.57 13.86
N GLU A 117 16.71 -11.49 13.74
CA GLU A 117 16.83 -10.32 14.63
C GLU A 117 15.43 -10.01 15.15
N ASP A 118 15.29 -10.07 16.48
CA ASP A 118 14.11 -9.68 17.25
C ASP A 118 13.85 -8.18 17.06
N ASP A 119 13.20 -7.78 15.97
CA ASP A 119 12.54 -6.49 15.86
C ASP A 119 11.04 -6.69 15.64
N ASP A 120 10.29 -6.25 16.63
CA ASP A 120 8.86 -6.40 16.81
C ASP A 120 8.09 -5.59 15.74
N VAL A 121 7.87 -6.19 14.55
CA VAL A 121 7.02 -5.66 13.47
C VAL A 121 5.52 -5.78 13.80
N GLY A 122 5.18 -5.58 15.05
CA GLY A 122 3.82 -5.49 15.57
C GLY A 122 3.47 -4.04 15.85
N GLY A 123 3.16 -3.27 14.81
CA GLY A 123 2.49 -1.98 15.01
C GLY A 123 1.24 -2.21 15.85
N ASP A 124 1.21 -1.64 17.06
CA ASP A 124 0.04 -1.53 17.93
C ASP A 124 -1.08 -0.91 17.10
N GLY A 125 -1.98 -1.75 16.60
CA GLY A 125 -3.21 -1.32 15.94
C GLY A 125 -4.02 -0.50 16.92
N GLY A 126 -3.80 0.82 16.91
CA GLY A 126 -4.54 1.74 17.73
C GLY A 126 -6.02 1.75 17.35
N THR A 127 -6.86 2.34 18.20
CA THR A 127 -8.34 2.41 18.00
C THR A 127 -8.82 3.00 16.66
N ASN A 128 -7.93 3.55 15.83
CA ASN A 128 -8.23 4.31 14.62
C ASN A 128 -7.77 3.67 13.30
N GLY A 129 -6.92 2.65 13.32
CA GLY A 129 -6.31 2.05 12.13
C GLY A 129 -6.33 0.53 12.21
N MET A 130 -6.63 -0.13 11.08
CA MET A 130 -6.62 -1.59 10.94
C MET A 130 -5.36 -2.02 10.20
N VAL A 131 -4.47 -2.78 10.83
CA VAL A 131 -3.25 -3.31 10.20
C VAL A 131 -3.52 -4.61 9.44
N LEU A 132 -2.51 -5.14 8.73
CA LEU A 132 -2.70 -6.27 7.79
C LEU A 132 -3.26 -7.53 8.48
N HIS A 133 -2.80 -7.88 9.68
CA HIS A 133 -3.27 -9.07 10.38
C HIS A 133 -4.75 -8.92 10.79
N GLU A 134 -5.15 -7.75 11.27
CA GLU A 134 -6.53 -7.41 11.62
C GLU A 134 -7.43 -7.43 10.38
N PHE A 135 -6.92 -6.96 9.23
CA PHE A 135 -7.61 -7.08 7.96
C PHE A 135 -7.86 -8.53 7.56
N VAL A 136 -6.86 -9.42 7.72
CA VAL A 136 -7.03 -10.86 7.47
C VAL A 136 -8.05 -11.47 8.44
N SER A 137 -8.00 -11.11 9.72
CA SER A 137 -9.00 -11.51 10.73
C SER A 137 -10.40 -11.06 10.35
N ALA A 138 -10.54 -9.83 9.85
CA ALA A 138 -11.80 -9.29 9.35
C ALA A 138 -12.31 -10.07 8.12
N LEU A 139 -11.44 -10.49 7.20
CA LEU A 139 -11.83 -11.34 6.06
C LEU A 139 -12.34 -12.71 6.50
N ILE A 140 -11.71 -13.34 7.50
CA ILE A 140 -12.15 -14.63 8.05
C ILE A 140 -13.54 -14.49 8.68
N ARG A 141 -13.74 -13.47 9.51
CA ARG A 141 -15.04 -13.17 10.15
C ARG A 141 -16.10 -12.79 9.12
N LEU A 142 -15.72 -12.07 8.08
CA LEU A 142 -16.59 -11.72 6.95
C LEU A 142 -17.05 -12.96 6.21
N ALA A 143 -16.13 -13.87 5.86
CA ALA A 143 -16.47 -15.13 5.18
C ALA A 143 -17.45 -15.97 6.02
N TRP A 144 -17.20 -16.04 7.34
CA TRP A 144 -18.09 -16.76 8.25
C TRP A 144 -19.51 -16.20 8.29
N THR A 145 -19.64 -14.87 8.26
CA THR A 145 -20.91 -14.16 8.39
C THR A 145 -21.66 -14.10 7.06
N ALA A 146 -20.97 -13.75 5.98
CA ALA A 146 -21.54 -13.55 4.65
C ALA A 146 -21.91 -14.87 3.97
N TYR A 147 -21.20 -15.97 4.27
CA TYR A 147 -21.48 -17.29 3.67
C TYR A 147 -22.02 -18.30 4.68
N SER A 148 -22.79 -17.83 5.68
CA SER A 148 -23.38 -18.67 6.73
C SER A 148 -24.22 -19.83 6.20
N ASN A 149 -24.82 -19.66 5.02
CA ASN A 149 -25.73 -20.61 4.39
C ASN A 149 -24.99 -21.63 3.50
N GLN A 150 -23.70 -21.43 3.24
CA GLN A 150 -22.88 -22.46 2.60
C GLN A 150 -22.54 -23.51 3.67
N GLY A 151 -23.03 -24.72 3.45
CA GLY A 151 -22.64 -25.89 4.24
C GLY A 151 -21.12 -26.12 4.14
N GLY A 152 -20.51 -26.63 5.21
CA GLY A 152 -19.06 -26.83 5.30
C GLY A 152 -18.38 -25.95 6.35
N GLY A 153 -17.08 -26.16 6.53
CA GLY A 153 -16.24 -25.40 7.46
C GLY A 153 -15.83 -24.02 6.92
N ILE A 154 -14.84 -23.41 7.56
CA ILE A 154 -14.33 -22.09 7.19
C ILE A 154 -13.68 -22.05 5.79
N GLY A 155 -12.99 -23.12 5.37
CA GLY A 155 -12.32 -23.18 4.06
C GLY A 155 -13.23 -22.84 2.88
N PRO A 156 -14.31 -23.60 2.62
CA PRO A 156 -15.23 -23.32 1.50
C PRO A 156 -15.84 -21.91 1.52
N ARG A 157 -16.04 -21.34 2.72
CA ARG A 157 -16.55 -19.97 2.90
C ARG A 157 -15.48 -18.94 2.54
N LEU A 158 -14.25 -19.13 3.00
CA LEU A 158 -13.11 -18.30 2.64
C LEU A 158 -12.81 -18.38 1.14
N THR A 159 -12.81 -19.58 0.55
CA THR A 159 -12.66 -19.76 -0.90
C THR A 159 -13.75 -19.00 -1.65
N SER A 160 -15.01 -19.07 -1.21
CA SER A 160 -16.09 -18.33 -1.84
C SER A 160 -15.93 -16.81 -1.69
N LEU A 161 -15.47 -16.32 -0.54
CA LEU A 161 -15.16 -14.90 -0.36
C LEU A 161 -14.01 -14.48 -1.29
N ILE A 162 -12.91 -15.22 -1.30
CA ILE A 162 -11.69 -14.82 -2.02
C ILE A 162 -11.88 -14.95 -3.52
N GLU A 163 -12.21 -16.14 -4.01
CA GLU A 163 -12.22 -16.44 -5.44
C GLU A 163 -13.47 -15.89 -6.15
N LYS A 164 -14.62 -15.81 -5.47
CA LYS A 164 -15.89 -15.41 -6.11
C LYS A 164 -16.29 -13.97 -5.84
N ALA A 165 -15.71 -13.32 -4.83
CA ALA A 165 -16.02 -11.93 -4.51
C ALA A 165 -14.78 -11.03 -4.55
N LEU A 166 -13.77 -11.34 -3.74
CA LEU A 166 -12.61 -10.47 -3.54
C LEU A 166 -11.80 -10.30 -4.82
N LEU A 167 -11.23 -11.39 -5.37
CA LEU A 167 -10.35 -11.33 -6.54
C LEU A 167 -11.05 -10.79 -7.80
N PRO A 168 -12.28 -11.22 -8.15
CA PRO A 168 -12.94 -10.68 -9.35
C PRO A 168 -13.27 -9.19 -9.26
N ARG A 169 -13.56 -8.68 -8.06
CA ARG A 169 -13.98 -7.28 -7.88
C ARG A 169 -12.82 -6.34 -7.59
N CYS A 170 -11.78 -6.86 -6.96
CA CYS A 170 -10.55 -6.14 -6.67
C CYS A 170 -9.43 -6.49 -7.66
N ALA A 171 -9.76 -7.07 -8.83
CA ALA A 171 -8.78 -7.48 -9.83
C ALA A 171 -7.82 -6.34 -10.21
N HIS A 172 -8.35 -5.11 -10.32
CA HIS A 172 -7.58 -3.90 -10.60
C HIS A 172 -6.61 -3.51 -9.47
N MET A 173 -6.84 -3.95 -8.23
CA MET A 173 -5.91 -3.78 -7.10
C MET A 173 -4.86 -4.89 -7.05
N VAL A 174 -5.17 -6.06 -7.61
CA VAL A 174 -4.29 -7.24 -7.64
C VAL A 174 -3.34 -7.22 -8.84
N SER A 175 -3.81 -6.74 -9.99
CA SER A 175 -3.00 -6.58 -11.20
C SER A 175 -2.17 -5.29 -11.11
N MET A 176 -0.99 -5.38 -10.52
CA MET A 176 0.06 -4.39 -10.73
C MET A 176 0.84 -4.65 -12.03
N GLU A 177 0.21 -5.18 -13.08
CA GLU A 177 0.81 -5.14 -14.42
C GLU A 177 0.87 -3.66 -14.84
N ASP A 178 2.05 -3.04 -14.67
CA ASP A 178 2.30 -1.76 -15.30
C ASP A 178 2.86 -2.02 -16.69
N SER A 179 2.14 -1.58 -17.71
CA SER A 179 2.72 -1.47 -19.05
C SER A 179 3.99 -0.59 -19.05
N PHE A 180 4.13 0.30 -18.06
CA PHE A 180 5.31 1.13 -17.90
C PHE A 180 6.54 0.38 -17.38
N ASP A 181 6.40 -0.75 -16.68
CA ASP A 181 7.54 -1.46 -16.10
C ASP A 181 8.51 -1.93 -17.19
N GLU A 182 7.97 -2.47 -18.29
CA GLU A 182 8.75 -2.87 -19.47
C GLU A 182 9.50 -1.69 -20.10
N THR A 183 8.85 -0.52 -20.14
CA THR A 183 9.46 0.71 -20.65
C THR A 183 10.58 1.18 -19.73
N TRP A 184 10.35 1.15 -18.41
CA TRP A 184 11.27 1.60 -17.38
C TRP A 184 12.56 0.77 -17.36
N VAL A 185 12.45 -0.55 -17.46
CA VAL A 185 13.62 -1.45 -17.48
C VAL A 185 14.36 -1.47 -18.82
N SER A 186 13.85 -0.79 -19.85
CA SER A 186 14.48 -0.75 -21.17
C SER A 186 15.88 -0.13 -21.11
N ARG A 187 16.82 -0.69 -21.90
CA ARG A 187 18.23 -0.26 -21.88
C ARG A 187 18.41 1.24 -22.17
N ARG A 188 17.55 1.81 -23.02
CA ARG A 188 17.63 3.22 -23.43
C ARG A 188 17.21 4.15 -22.29
N VAL A 189 16.09 3.85 -21.63
CA VAL A 189 15.63 4.60 -20.46
C VAL A 189 16.66 4.50 -19.34
N GLN A 190 17.17 3.30 -19.07
CA GLN A 190 18.21 3.09 -18.06
C GLN A 190 19.51 3.85 -18.36
N ALA A 191 19.90 4.00 -19.63
CA ALA A 191 21.06 4.80 -20.02
C ALA A 191 20.87 6.29 -19.71
N VAL A 192 19.69 6.85 -20.04
CA VAL A 192 19.33 8.24 -19.70
C VAL A 192 19.30 8.42 -18.19
N THR A 193 18.65 7.50 -17.47
CA THR A 193 18.56 7.54 -16.00
C THR A 193 19.95 7.57 -15.37
N ARG A 194 20.85 6.64 -15.72
CA ARG A 194 22.22 6.59 -15.18
C ARG A 194 23.01 7.87 -15.40
N TYR A 195 22.82 8.54 -16.53
CA TYR A 195 23.49 9.81 -16.80
C TYR A 195 23.05 10.93 -15.83
N TYR A 196 21.78 10.95 -15.45
CA TYR A 196 21.22 12.00 -14.60
C TYR A 196 21.12 11.65 -13.11
N ILE A 197 21.32 10.38 -12.71
CA ILE A 197 21.29 9.94 -11.30
C ILE A 197 22.01 10.92 -10.35
N PRO A 198 23.27 11.34 -10.60
CA PRO A 198 23.98 12.22 -9.67
C PRO A 198 23.26 13.56 -9.41
N ALA A 199 22.60 14.12 -10.44
CA ALA A 199 21.84 15.35 -10.31
C ALA A 199 20.51 15.12 -9.58
N ILE A 200 19.85 13.98 -9.85
CA ILE A 200 18.57 13.61 -9.21
C ILE A 200 18.78 13.36 -7.72
N VAL A 201 19.79 12.56 -7.34
CA VAL A 201 20.11 12.24 -5.94
C VAL A 201 20.44 13.50 -5.13
N LYS A 202 21.16 14.46 -5.73
CA LYS A 202 21.42 15.73 -5.06
C LYS A 202 20.14 16.52 -4.76
N ILE A 203 19.16 16.48 -5.67
CA ILE A 203 17.86 17.14 -5.45
C ILE A 203 17.08 16.37 -4.37
N PHE A 204 17.04 15.04 -4.46
CA PHE A 204 16.40 14.16 -3.47
C PHE A 204 16.89 14.46 -2.06
N ALA A 205 18.21 14.39 -1.85
CA ALA A 205 18.83 14.63 -0.54
C ALA A 205 18.50 16.02 0.04
N HIS A 206 18.31 17.03 -0.81
CA HIS A 206 17.95 18.37 -0.35
C HIS A 206 16.51 18.43 0.18
N PHE A 207 15.57 17.74 -0.45
CA PHE A 207 14.17 17.74 -0.02
C PHE A 207 13.90 16.71 1.09
N ALA A 208 14.57 15.56 1.08
CA ALA A 208 14.55 14.56 2.14
C ALA A 208 15.16 15.05 3.47
N ALA A 209 15.97 16.12 3.43
CA ALA A 209 16.54 16.75 4.62
C ALA A 209 15.73 17.97 5.12
N ALA A 210 14.66 18.37 4.42
CA ALA A 210 14.00 19.65 4.66
C ALA A 210 13.11 19.67 5.92
N ASP A 211 12.64 18.50 6.41
CA ASP A 211 11.75 18.38 7.57
C ASP A 211 12.45 17.84 8.84
N LYS A 212 13.76 17.61 8.78
CA LYS A 212 14.50 16.98 9.88
C LYS A 212 14.90 18.00 10.95
N SER A 213 13.95 18.29 11.83
CA SER A 213 14.27 19.00 13.07
C SER A 213 14.97 18.10 14.10
N ILE A 214 14.69 16.79 14.17
CA ILE A 214 15.25 15.89 15.20
C ILE A 214 15.29 14.45 14.65
N THR A 215 16.47 13.81 14.58
CA THR A 215 16.72 12.34 14.51
C THR A 215 16.36 11.46 13.28
N GLY A 216 15.95 11.97 12.11
CA GLY A 216 15.63 11.11 10.95
C GLY A 216 16.84 10.71 10.05
N ASP A 217 16.89 9.47 9.57
CA ASP A 217 18.04 8.90 8.85
C ASP A 217 18.21 9.48 7.43
N ALA A 218 19.36 10.06 7.12
CA ALA A 218 19.58 10.92 5.95
C ALA A 218 19.58 10.15 4.61
N GLY A 219 18.41 9.67 4.16
CA GLY A 219 18.33 8.90 2.92
C GLY A 219 16.93 8.56 2.40
N GLN A 220 15.85 9.01 3.06
CA GLN A 220 14.48 8.63 2.72
C GLN A 220 13.56 9.86 2.60
N MET A 221 12.51 9.76 1.77
CA MET A 221 11.53 10.83 1.52
C MET A 221 10.09 10.35 1.71
N SER A 222 9.37 11.02 2.59
CA SER A 222 7.96 10.77 2.85
C SER A 222 7.04 11.36 1.77
N LEU A 223 5.79 10.88 1.69
CA LEU A 223 4.79 11.42 0.76
C LEU A 223 4.53 12.94 0.94
N PRO A 224 4.42 13.49 2.17
CA PRO A 224 4.29 14.94 2.37
C PRO A 224 5.43 15.75 1.76
N GLU A 225 6.68 15.33 1.97
CA GLU A 225 7.88 15.98 1.42
C GLU A 225 7.87 15.92 -0.11
N LEU A 226 7.52 14.76 -0.68
CA LEU A 226 7.38 14.60 -2.12
C LEU A 226 6.32 15.53 -2.71
N VAL A 227 5.13 15.59 -2.10
CA VAL A 227 4.04 16.46 -2.56
C VAL A 227 4.45 17.92 -2.45
N TYR A 228 5.14 18.32 -1.38
CA TYR A 228 5.67 19.67 -1.22
C TYR A 228 6.70 19.99 -2.30
N MET A 229 7.67 19.10 -2.54
CA MET A 229 8.67 19.25 -3.59
C MET A 229 7.99 19.51 -4.94
N PHE A 230 7.04 18.66 -5.34
CA PHE A 230 6.32 18.80 -6.59
C PHE A 230 5.47 20.08 -6.67
N LYS A 231 4.89 20.53 -5.56
CA LYS A 231 4.22 21.84 -5.49
C LYS A 231 5.20 23.00 -5.66
N ALA A 232 6.32 22.98 -4.95
CA ALA A 232 7.36 24.02 -5.02
C ALA A 232 7.93 24.14 -6.45
N GLY A 233 8.12 23.00 -7.12
CA GLY A 233 8.53 22.91 -8.51
C GLY A 233 7.45 23.26 -9.54
N SER A 234 6.21 23.54 -9.11
CA SER A 234 5.05 23.68 -10.02
C SER A 234 4.93 22.50 -10.99
N MET A 235 5.25 21.29 -10.51
CA MET A 235 5.23 20.06 -11.30
C MET A 235 3.86 19.39 -11.30
N LEU A 236 2.96 19.75 -10.36
CA LEU A 236 1.59 19.26 -10.34
C LEU A 236 0.71 20.11 -11.26
N ASP A 237 -0.15 19.45 -12.03
CA ASP A 237 -1.12 20.05 -12.94
C ASP A 237 -2.34 19.12 -13.12
N ASP A 238 -3.19 19.41 -14.11
CA ASP A 238 -4.37 18.60 -14.41
C ASP A 238 -4.03 17.17 -14.87
N GLN A 239 -2.80 16.93 -15.37
CA GLN A 239 -2.34 15.61 -15.81
C GLN A 239 -1.67 14.84 -14.68
N LEU A 240 -0.88 15.51 -13.84
CA LEU A 240 -0.18 14.96 -12.68
C LEU A 240 -0.69 15.63 -11.41
N THR A 241 -1.82 15.14 -10.92
CA THR A 241 -2.47 15.61 -9.71
C THR A 241 -1.79 15.06 -8.44
N PRO A 242 -2.00 15.68 -7.26
CA PRO A 242 -1.56 15.11 -5.99
C PRO A 242 -2.06 13.67 -5.75
N LEU A 243 -3.26 13.35 -6.26
CA LEU A 243 -3.84 12.02 -6.15
C LEU A 243 -3.07 10.99 -6.99
N GLN A 244 -2.71 11.33 -8.23
CA GLN A 244 -1.88 10.46 -9.06
C GLN A 244 -0.48 10.31 -8.48
N MET A 245 0.09 11.37 -7.89
CA MET A 245 1.37 11.29 -7.20
C MET A 245 1.31 10.31 -6.03
N THR A 246 0.28 10.43 -5.19
CA THR A 246 0.02 9.51 -4.08
C THR A 246 -0.13 8.07 -4.58
N SER A 247 -0.82 7.88 -5.71
CA SER A 247 -0.98 6.56 -6.32
C SER A 247 0.34 5.97 -6.83
N ILE A 248 1.25 6.78 -7.38
CA ILE A 248 2.56 6.30 -7.82
C ILE A 248 3.42 5.93 -6.60
N PHE A 249 3.49 6.82 -5.61
CA PHE A 249 4.21 6.59 -4.35
C PHE A 249 3.81 5.27 -3.71
N THR A 250 2.50 5.11 -3.51
CA THR A 250 1.84 3.90 -3.01
C THR A 250 2.29 2.64 -3.74
N ARG A 251 2.30 2.71 -5.07
CA ARG A 251 2.61 1.56 -5.92
C ARG A 251 4.05 1.13 -5.74
N ILE A 252 4.98 2.08 -5.73
CA ILE A 252 6.41 1.80 -5.62
C ILE A 252 6.73 1.17 -4.26
N ASN A 253 6.21 1.73 -3.17
CA ASN A 253 6.42 1.17 -1.83
C ASN A 253 5.84 -0.25 -1.73
N ALA A 254 4.66 -0.49 -2.32
CA ALA A 254 4.06 -1.82 -2.35
C ALA A 254 4.89 -2.83 -3.17
N MET A 255 5.56 -2.39 -4.24
CA MET A 255 6.46 -3.24 -5.04
C MET A 255 7.79 -3.51 -4.35
N SER A 256 8.29 -2.56 -3.56
CA SER A 256 9.53 -2.70 -2.80
C SER A 256 9.39 -3.72 -1.67
N PHE A 257 8.27 -3.65 -0.95
CA PHE A 257 7.87 -4.64 0.04
C PHE A 257 7.78 -6.07 -0.54
N GLU A 258 7.34 -6.23 -1.79
CA GLU A 258 7.30 -7.54 -2.45
C GLU A 258 8.67 -8.11 -2.83
N LYS A 259 9.70 -7.26 -2.92
CA LYS A 259 11.08 -7.64 -3.27
C LYS A 259 11.97 -7.87 -2.05
N GLY A 260 11.40 -7.82 -0.83
CA GLY A 260 12.18 -7.88 0.41
C GLY A 260 12.96 -6.60 0.68
N GLY A 261 12.44 -5.45 0.21
CA GLY A 261 12.93 -4.13 0.64
C GLY A 261 12.54 -3.82 2.08
N ASP A 262 13.18 -2.81 2.66
CA ASP A 262 12.98 -2.38 4.05
C ASP A 262 11.49 -2.23 4.40
N GLU A 263 11.16 -2.62 5.63
CA GLU A 263 9.80 -2.62 6.18
C GLU A 263 9.23 -1.21 6.41
N ASP A 264 10.05 -0.18 6.23
CA ASP A 264 9.66 1.23 6.17
C ASP A 264 8.93 1.55 4.86
N ALA A 265 7.83 0.84 4.60
CA ALA A 265 6.94 0.97 3.44
C ALA A 265 6.25 2.35 3.33
N GLN A 266 6.67 3.33 4.14
CA GLN A 266 6.11 4.67 4.25
C GLN A 266 7.02 5.77 3.67
N GLU A 267 8.27 5.47 3.32
CA GLU A 267 9.20 6.43 2.73
C GLU A 267 9.81 5.88 1.44
N LEU A 268 10.35 6.77 0.59
CA LEU A 268 11.05 6.41 -0.63
C LEU A 268 12.55 6.50 -0.43
N ASP A 269 13.28 5.46 -0.82
CA ASP A 269 14.72 5.53 -1.03
C ASP A 269 15.07 6.26 -2.35
N GLU A 270 16.37 6.43 -2.62
CA GLU A 270 16.85 7.09 -3.83
C GLU A 270 16.41 6.38 -5.13
N THR A 271 16.38 5.05 -5.12
CA THR A 271 16.04 4.22 -6.29
C THR A 271 14.55 4.33 -6.60
N GLU A 272 13.72 4.20 -5.57
CA GLU A 272 12.28 4.33 -5.59
C GLU A 272 11.86 5.74 -6.03
N PHE A 273 12.55 6.77 -5.52
CA PHE A 273 12.33 8.13 -5.95
C PHE A 273 12.62 8.33 -7.44
N VAL A 274 13.72 7.78 -7.96
CA VAL A 274 14.05 7.86 -9.39
C VAL A 274 12.97 7.18 -10.25
N GLU A 275 12.47 6.02 -9.81
CA GLU A 275 11.36 5.34 -10.47
C GLU A 275 10.08 6.17 -10.44
N LEU A 276 9.78 6.78 -9.30
CA LEU A 276 8.64 7.68 -9.15
C LEU A 276 8.71 8.84 -10.14
N LEU A 277 9.87 9.46 -10.32
CA LEU A 277 10.05 10.54 -11.28
C LEU A 277 9.79 10.07 -12.72
N GLY A 278 10.24 8.86 -13.08
CA GLY A 278 9.98 8.26 -14.38
C GLY A 278 8.47 8.10 -14.64
N ARG A 279 7.75 7.57 -13.65
CA ARG A 279 6.29 7.41 -13.72
C ARG A 279 5.56 8.75 -13.75
N ALA A 280 6.00 9.71 -12.95
CA ALA A 280 5.46 11.08 -12.97
C ALA A 280 5.64 11.74 -14.34
N CYS A 281 6.80 11.56 -14.97
CA CYS A 281 7.05 12.01 -16.34
C CYS A 281 6.12 11.31 -17.35
N ASN A 282 5.94 9.99 -17.22
CA ASN A 282 5.05 9.21 -18.08
C ASN A 282 3.59 9.68 -18.01
N ILE A 283 3.10 10.05 -16.82
CA ILE A 283 1.77 10.62 -16.63
C ILE A 283 1.69 12.05 -17.17
N LYS A 284 2.69 12.89 -16.88
CA LYS A 284 2.70 14.30 -17.29
C LYS A 284 2.78 14.46 -18.81
N ILE A 285 3.47 13.53 -19.48
CA ILE A 285 3.64 13.50 -20.93
C ILE A 285 3.26 12.08 -21.41
N PRO A 286 1.96 11.78 -21.52
CA PRO A 286 1.48 10.46 -21.95
C PRO A 286 1.87 10.20 -23.41
N GLU A 287 1.84 8.94 -23.83
CA GLU A 287 2.23 8.52 -25.19
C GLU A 287 1.51 9.30 -26.29
N SER A 288 0.22 9.62 -26.10
CA SER A 288 -0.57 10.45 -27.02
C SER A 288 0.02 11.84 -27.27
N ASN A 289 0.83 12.35 -26.34
CA ASN A 289 1.41 13.68 -26.38
C ASN A 289 2.90 13.67 -26.77
N ARG A 290 3.47 12.49 -27.08
CA ARG A 290 4.89 12.35 -27.46
C ARG A 290 5.14 12.48 -28.97
N HIS A 291 4.10 12.69 -29.76
CA HIS A 291 4.21 12.80 -31.23
C HIS A 291 4.93 11.60 -31.89
N GLY A 292 4.77 10.40 -31.32
CA GLY A 292 5.43 9.19 -31.80
C GLY A 292 6.87 8.99 -31.32
N GLU A 293 7.40 9.89 -30.48
CA GLU A 293 8.71 9.71 -29.88
C GLU A 293 8.70 8.64 -28.77
N PRO A 294 9.75 7.80 -28.70
CA PRO A 294 9.88 6.83 -27.64
C PRO A 294 10.19 7.51 -26.30
N PHE A 295 9.84 6.83 -25.21
CA PHE A 295 9.84 7.42 -23.86
C PHE A 295 11.22 7.93 -23.42
N GLU A 296 12.34 7.33 -23.85
CA GLU A 296 13.68 7.80 -23.47
C GLU A 296 13.95 9.25 -23.86
N HIS A 297 13.41 9.73 -24.99
CA HIS A 297 13.58 11.12 -25.42
C HIS A 297 12.72 12.07 -24.58
N THR A 298 11.51 11.65 -24.24
CA THR A 298 10.64 12.37 -23.31
C THR A 298 11.29 12.47 -21.94
N TRP A 299 11.82 11.35 -21.43
CA TRP A 299 12.50 11.29 -20.13
C TRP A 299 13.75 12.17 -20.08
N GLN A 300 14.59 12.11 -21.12
CA GLN A 300 15.76 12.98 -21.24
C GLN A 300 15.36 14.45 -21.25
N SER A 301 14.37 14.83 -22.07
CA SER A 301 13.93 16.22 -22.19
C SER A 301 13.30 16.73 -20.91
N PHE A 302 12.48 15.90 -20.24
CA PHE A 302 11.90 16.22 -18.95
C PHE A 302 12.97 16.49 -17.90
N LEU A 303 13.98 15.62 -17.77
CA LEU A 303 15.08 15.82 -16.83
C LEU A 303 15.91 17.06 -17.15
N GLN A 304 16.33 17.19 -18.41
CA GLN A 304 17.27 18.22 -18.85
C GLN A 304 16.68 19.63 -18.85
N LEU A 305 15.42 19.78 -19.28
CA LEU A 305 14.81 21.09 -19.53
C LEU A 305 13.88 21.53 -18.41
N ILE A 306 13.25 20.58 -17.70
CA ILE A 306 12.18 20.87 -16.76
C ILE A 306 12.63 20.56 -15.33
N PHE A 307 12.86 19.30 -14.99
CA PHE A 307 13.07 18.86 -13.62
C PHE A 307 14.35 19.44 -13.01
N ILE A 308 15.52 19.11 -13.58
CA ILE A 308 16.82 19.48 -12.99
C ILE A 308 17.01 21.01 -12.93
N PRO A 309 16.72 21.79 -13.99
CA PRO A 309 16.84 23.25 -13.93
C PRO A 309 15.93 23.88 -12.88
N THR A 310 14.69 23.40 -12.77
CA THR A 310 13.70 23.94 -11.82
C THR A 310 14.16 23.76 -10.38
N TYR A 311 14.53 22.54 -10.00
CA TYR A 311 14.91 22.26 -8.62
C TYR A 311 16.27 22.84 -8.25
N ASN A 312 17.25 22.86 -9.17
CA ASN A 312 18.50 23.58 -8.93
C ASN A 312 18.28 25.08 -8.67
N LYS A 313 17.29 25.70 -9.35
CA LYS A 313 16.93 27.10 -9.10
C LYS A 313 16.28 27.26 -7.73
N LEU A 314 15.35 26.38 -7.33
CA LEU A 314 14.70 26.45 -6.01
C LEU A 314 15.69 26.29 -4.86
N ILE A 315 16.60 25.31 -4.97
CA ILE A 315 17.67 25.06 -4.01
C ILE A 315 18.54 26.31 -3.84
N LYS A 316 18.97 26.93 -4.96
CA LYS A 316 19.77 28.17 -4.93
C LYS A 316 19.03 29.36 -4.31
N GLN A 317 17.70 29.38 -4.39
CA GLN A 317 16.88 30.47 -3.86
C GLN A 317 16.47 30.28 -2.39
N GLY A 318 16.80 29.15 -1.76
CA GLY A 318 16.41 28.84 -0.39
C GLY A 318 14.89 28.70 -0.18
N LYS A 319 14.11 28.50 -1.26
CA LYS A 319 12.63 28.39 -1.23
C LYS A 319 12.14 26.98 -0.89
N THR A 320 12.85 26.26 -0.04
CA THR A 320 12.60 24.83 0.23
C THR A 320 12.24 24.53 1.68
N THR A 321 11.99 25.54 2.51
CA THR A 321 11.52 25.34 3.89
C THR A 321 10.02 25.05 3.89
N MET A 322 9.64 23.84 4.29
CA MET A 322 8.28 23.54 4.76
C MET A 322 8.05 24.39 6.03
N LYS A 323 6.94 25.12 6.07
CA LYS A 323 6.50 25.88 7.25
C LYS A 323 5.32 25.17 7.89
#